data_AF-A0A1Q6M340-F1
#
_entry.id   AF-A0A1Q6M340-F1
#
_cell.length_a   1.000
_cell.length_b   1.000
_cell.length_c   1.000
_cell.angle_alpha   90.00
_cell.angle_beta   90.00
_cell.angle_gamma   90.00
#
_symmetry.space_group_name_H-M   'P 1'
#
loop_
_entity.id
_entity.type
_entity.pdbx_description
1 polymer ?
#
loop_
_entity_poly.entity_id
_entity_poly.type
_entity_poly.pdbx_seq_one_letter_code
_entity_poly.pdbx_strand_id
1 'polypeptide(L)'
;MQKFSTWMVLALDVMFWIFRIIAAYTSSMGIEFMVKPMDMNMEIAMIFLALICFVFIAKRKFLGSIVYMIGYLGYFGVYLFKNLQAMQAGTGMMDDYINVLFSLAGVALPLFTFFDLLLDKNRQSHPKDSKTDWFYNNKKYDMEKDERADKNNYRTL
;
A
#
# COMPACT_ATOMS: atom_id res chain seq x y z
N MET A 1 6.84 -12.26 -12.01
CA MET A 1 8.07 -11.53 -11.65
C MET A 1 7.70 -10.43 -10.68
N GLN A 2 8.52 -10.18 -9.65
CA GLN A 2 8.34 -9.00 -8.80
C GLN A 2 8.50 -7.75 -9.67
N LYS A 3 7.52 -6.85 -9.62
CA LYS A 3 7.60 -5.60 -10.34
C LYS A 3 8.57 -4.67 -9.63
N PHE A 4 9.30 -3.89 -10.41
CA PHE A 4 10.12 -2.79 -9.90
C PHE A 4 9.31 -1.87 -8.97
N SER A 5 8.04 -1.61 -9.31
CA SER A 5 7.08 -0.85 -8.48
C SER A 5 6.96 -1.38 -7.05
N THR A 6 6.77 -2.69 -6.86
CA THR A 6 6.64 -3.30 -5.53
C THR A 6 7.92 -3.15 -4.70
N TRP A 7 9.09 -3.29 -5.34
CA TRP A 7 10.37 -3.07 -4.67
C TRP A 7 10.60 -1.61 -4.30
N MET A 8 10.14 -0.67 -5.14
CA MET A 8 10.21 0.76 -4.87
C MET A 8 9.35 1.15 -3.67
N VAL A 9 8.11 0.65 -3.59
CA VAL A 9 7.22 0.92 -2.44
C VAL A 9 7.84 0.37 -1.15
N LEU A 10 8.30 -0.89 -1.16
CA LEU A 10 8.97 -1.49 0.00
C LEU A 10 10.23 -0.70 0.43
N ALA A 11 11.00 -0.19 -0.54
CA ALA A 11 12.16 0.64 -0.23
C ALA A 11 11.77 1.97 0.44
N LEU A 12 10.67 2.61 -0.02
CA LEU A 12 10.14 3.82 0.62
C LEU A 12 9.68 3.55 2.06
N ASP A 13 9.03 2.41 2.31
CA ASP A 13 8.65 2.02 3.68
C ASP A 13 9.87 1.84 4.58
N VAL A 14 10.90 1.15 4.08
CA VAL A 14 12.14 0.93 4.85
C VAL A 14 12.86 2.25 5.12
N MET A 15 12.90 3.18 4.16
CA MET A 15 13.48 4.51 4.39
C MET A 15 12.69 5.30 5.44
N PHE A 16 11.36 5.27 5.38
CA PHE A 16 10.52 5.90 6.40
C PHE A 16 10.71 5.25 7.77
N TRP A 17 10.84 3.93 7.81
CA TRP A 17 11.12 3.18 9.05
C TRP A 17 12.47 3.55 9.68
N ILE A 18 13.54 3.66 8.88
CA ILE A 18 14.85 4.15 9.36
C ILE A 18 14.71 5.57 9.91
N PHE A 19 13.98 6.43 9.21
CA PHE A 19 13.70 7.79 9.69
C PHE A 19 12.97 7.79 11.06
N ARG A 20 12.03 6.87 11.28
CA ARG A 20 11.37 6.71 12.58
C ARG A 20 12.30 6.22 13.68
N ILE A 21 13.25 5.33 13.37
CA ILE A 21 14.30 4.93 14.32
C ILE A 21 15.12 6.14 14.75
N ILE A 22 15.53 6.98 13.79
CA ILE A 22 16.28 8.20 14.09
C ILE A 22 15.46 9.12 14.99
N ALA A 23 14.18 9.35 14.69
CA ALA A 23 13.30 10.19 15.51
C ALA A 23 13.13 9.66 16.95
N ALA A 24 12.97 8.35 17.11
CA ALA A 24 12.89 7.71 18.43
C ALA A 24 14.22 7.85 19.20
N TYR A 25 15.35 7.61 18.52
CA TYR A 25 16.69 7.74 19.10
C TYR A 25 16.97 9.16 19.57
N THR A 26 16.77 10.18 18.72
CA THR A 26 17.00 11.58 19.07
C THR A 26 16.11 12.02 20.22
N SER A 27 14.84 11.60 20.21
CA SER A 27 13.91 11.89 21.30
C SER A 27 14.33 11.22 22.62
N SER A 28 14.92 10.02 22.59
CA SER A 28 15.42 9.35 23.80
C SER A 28 16.67 10.02 24.40
N MET A 29 17.49 10.64 23.55
CA MET A 29 18.72 11.34 23.95
C MET A 29 18.47 12.81 24.32
N GLY A 30 17.23 13.29 24.21
CA GLY A 30 16.88 14.70 24.44
C GLY A 30 17.44 15.65 23.38
N ILE A 31 17.84 15.13 22.21
CA ILE A 31 18.32 15.94 21.10
C ILE A 31 17.11 16.48 20.35
N GLU A 32 17.03 17.80 20.18
CA GLU A 32 15.98 18.42 19.38
C GLU A 32 16.07 17.93 17.92
N PHE A 33 14.99 17.28 17.49
CA PHE A 33 14.84 16.76 16.14
C PHE A 33 13.51 17.21 15.57
N MET A 34 13.47 17.30 14.24
CA MET A 34 12.35 17.87 13.49
C MET A 34 11.02 17.13 13.71
N VAL A 35 11.06 15.84 14.04
CA VAL A 35 9.88 15.00 14.25
C VAL A 35 9.94 14.37 15.63
N LYS A 36 8.84 14.45 16.37
CA LYS A 36 8.73 13.90 17.73
C LYS A 36 7.77 12.69 17.73
N PRO A 37 8.10 11.62 18.46
CA PRO A 37 7.15 10.53 18.68
C PRO A 37 5.98 11.01 19.56
N MET A 38 4.77 10.53 19.28
CA MET A 38 3.59 10.83 20.12
C MET A 38 3.72 10.15 21.50
N ASP A 39 4.16 8.90 21.49
CA ASP A 39 4.42 8.10 22.67
C ASP A 39 5.62 7.20 22.38
N MET A 40 6.66 7.27 23.22
CA MET A 40 7.91 6.54 22.98
C MET A 40 7.71 5.02 23.01
N ASN A 41 6.88 4.50 23.91
CA ASN A 41 6.64 3.06 24.03
C ASN A 41 5.92 2.54 22.79
N MET A 42 4.92 3.27 22.31
CA MET A 42 4.21 2.91 21.08
C MET A 42 5.08 3.07 19.84
N GLU A 43 5.94 4.09 19.79
CA GLU A 43 6.89 4.27 18.69
C GLU A 43 7.80 3.05 18.53
N ILE A 44 8.40 2.60 19.64
CA ILE A 44 9.27 1.43 19.67
C ILE A 44 8.50 0.18 19.24
N ALA A 45 7.28 -0.01 19.75
CA ALA A 45 6.41 -1.12 19.35
C ALA A 45 6.12 -1.12 17.84
N MET A 46 5.84 0.05 17.25
CA MET A 46 5.57 0.19 15.82
C MET A 46 6.81 -0.07 14.96
N ILE A 47 8.00 0.33 15.41
CA ILE A 47 9.28 0.02 14.73
C ILE A 47 9.49 -1.49 14.62
N PHE A 48 9.24 -2.26 15.68
CA PHE A 48 9.36 -3.71 15.64
C PHE A 48 8.26 -4.36 14.79
N LEU A 49 7.01 -3.89 14.91
CA LEU A 49 5.89 -4.36 14.11
C LEU A 49 6.15 -4.17 12.61
N ALA A 50 6.65 -2.99 12.22
CA ALA A 50 6.98 -2.67 10.83
C ALA A 50 8.04 -3.63 10.27
N LEU A 51 9.09 -3.93 11.04
CA LEU A 51 10.14 -4.86 10.62
C LEU A 51 9.59 -6.27 10.33
N ILE A 52 8.71 -6.78 11.18
CA ILE A 52 8.03 -8.07 10.95
C ILE A 52 7.15 -7.99 9.70
N CYS A 53 6.41 -6.89 9.53
CA CYS A 53 5.55 -6.70 8.37
C CYS A 53 6.34 -6.65 7.06
N PHE A 54 7.51 -6.01 7.02
CA PHE A 54 8.35 -5.95 5.83
C PHE A 54 8.81 -7.34 5.38
N VAL A 55 9.14 -8.25 6.31
CA VAL A 55 9.47 -9.64 5.97
C VAL A 55 8.29 -10.33 5.27
N PHE A 56 7.06 -10.11 5.75
CA PHE A 56 5.86 -10.66 5.14
C PHE A 56 5.50 -10.01 3.80
N ILE A 57 5.66 -8.70 3.68
CA ILE A 57 5.43 -7.95 2.43
C ILE A 57 6.44 -8.39 1.37
N ALA A 58 7.72 -8.53 1.71
CA ALA A 58 8.76 -9.05 0.82
C ALA A 58 8.44 -10.47 0.34
N LYS A 59 7.88 -11.32 1.21
CA LYS A 59 7.37 -12.67 0.87
C LYS A 59 5.98 -12.66 0.20
N ARG A 60 5.44 -11.49 -0.15
CA ARG A 60 4.12 -11.29 -0.78
C ARG A 60 2.95 -11.89 0.00
N LYS A 61 3.06 -11.91 1.33
CA LYS A 61 1.97 -12.34 2.23
C LYS A 61 1.07 -11.14 2.50
N PHE A 62 -0.16 -11.19 1.99
CA PHE A 62 -1.16 -10.12 2.13
C PHE A 62 -1.46 -9.75 3.59
N LEU A 63 -1.35 -10.70 4.51
CA LEU A 63 -1.50 -10.45 5.94
C LEU A 63 -0.52 -9.38 6.46
N GLY A 64 0.71 -9.34 5.92
CA GLY A 64 1.72 -8.35 6.30
C GLY A 64 1.30 -6.91 5.97
N SER A 65 0.72 -6.66 4.81
CA SER A 65 0.25 -5.31 4.44
C SER A 65 -0.99 -4.89 5.23
N ILE A 66 -1.89 -5.83 5.55
CA ILE A 66 -3.05 -5.54 6.41
C ILE A 66 -2.60 -5.11 7.81
N VAL A 67 -1.71 -5.89 8.44
CA VAL A 67 -1.24 -5.60 9.79
C VAL A 67 -0.45 -4.29 9.83
N TYR A 68 0.41 -4.05 8.83
CA TYR A 68 1.13 -2.80 8.66
C TYR A 68 0.18 -1.60 8.55
N MET A 69 -0.82 -1.71 7.68
CA MET A 69 -1.83 -0.67 7.47
C MET A 69 -2.63 -0.37 8.74
N ILE A 70 -3.14 -1.38 9.43
CA ILE A 70 -3.93 -1.18 10.66
C ILE A 70 -3.06 -0.55 11.75
N GLY A 71 -1.83 -1.05 11.95
CA GLY A 71 -0.93 -0.51 12.96
C GLY A 71 -0.58 0.96 12.71
N TYR A 72 -0.20 1.29 11.47
CA TYR A 72 0.18 2.65 11.12
C TYR A 72 -1.01 3.62 11.06
N LEU A 73 -2.19 3.18 10.60
CA LEU A 73 -3.42 3.99 10.69
C LEU A 73 -3.81 4.25 12.16
N GLY A 74 -3.71 3.24 13.01
CA GLY A 74 -4.02 3.36 14.43
C GLY A 74 -3.07 4.31 15.17
N TYR A 75 -1.79 4.35 14.78
CA TYR A 75 -0.80 5.23 15.41
C TYR A 75 -0.74 6.61 14.73
N PHE A 76 -0.34 6.67 13.46
CA PHE A 76 -0.17 7.93 12.73
C PHE A 76 -1.49 8.60 12.36
N GLY A 77 -2.56 7.83 12.11
CA GLY A 77 -3.88 8.42 11.84
C GLY A 77 -4.46 9.11 13.06
N VAL A 78 -4.31 8.51 14.25
CA VAL A 78 -4.71 9.15 15.52
C VAL A 78 -3.85 10.38 15.80
N TYR A 79 -2.54 10.28 15.57
CA TYR A 79 -1.63 11.40 15.79
C TYR A 79 -1.95 12.58 14.87
N LEU A 80 -2.20 12.30 13.60
CA LEU A 80 -2.66 13.28 12.61
C LEU A 80 -3.96 13.96 13.05
N PHE A 81 -4.96 13.18 13.47
CA PHE A 81 -6.25 13.73 13.89
C PHE A 81 -6.11 14.69 15.08
N LYS A 82 -5.33 14.29 16.10
CA LYS A 82 -5.07 15.12 17.28
C LYS A 82 -4.38 16.44 16.92
N ASN A 83 -3.35 16.39 16.09
CA ASN A 83 -2.61 17.59 15.69
C ASN A 83 -3.48 18.52 14.82
N LEU A 84 -4.29 17.98 13.89
CA LEU A 84 -5.23 18.78 13.12
C LEU A 84 -6.29 19.46 14.01
N GLN A 85 -6.79 18.77 15.03
CA GLN A 85 -7.76 19.34 15.97
C GLN A 85 -7.13 20.48 16.79
N ALA A 86 -5.89 20.32 17.26
CA ALA A 86 -5.16 21.37 17.97
C ALA A 86 -4.92 22.61 17.09
N MET A 87 -4.60 22.39 15.81
CA MET A 87 -4.45 23.48 14.84
C MET A 87 -5.76 24.23 14.59
N GLN A 88 -6.88 23.52 14.48
CA GLN A 88 -8.21 24.15 14.34
C GLN A 88 -8.61 24.97 15.57
N ALA A 89 -8.20 24.54 16.75
CA ALA A 89 -8.46 25.25 18.01
C ALA A 89 -7.54 26.47 18.24
N GLY A 90 -6.58 26.73 17.33
CA GLY A 90 -5.63 27.84 17.45
C GLY A 90 -4.51 27.60 18.47
N THR A 91 -4.33 26.37 18.94
CA THR A 91 -3.26 25.98 19.89
C THR A 91 -2.07 25.29 19.21
N GLY A 92 -2.11 25.15 17.89
CA GLY A 92 -1.05 24.48 17.12
C GLY A 92 0.27 25.27 17.11
N MET A 93 1.36 24.59 17.44
CA MET A 93 2.73 25.12 17.39
C MET A 93 3.37 24.84 16.02
N MET A 94 4.46 25.55 15.68
CA MET A 94 5.19 25.34 14.41
C MET A 94 5.65 23.87 14.24
N ASP A 95 6.07 23.22 15.32
CA ASP A 95 6.45 21.81 15.38
C ASP A 95 5.30 20.87 14.94
N ASP A 96 4.05 21.25 15.18
CA ASP A 96 2.88 20.42 14.88
C ASP A 96 2.67 20.28 13.36
N TYR A 97 3.02 21.30 12.58
CA TYR A 97 2.90 21.26 11.11
C TYR A 97 3.81 20.20 10.49
N ILE A 98 5.06 20.09 10.97
CA ILE A 98 5.99 19.08 10.46
C ILE A 98 5.52 17.69 10.88
N ASN A 99 5.09 17.53 12.14
CA ASN A 99 4.54 16.27 12.62
C ASN A 99 3.30 15.83 11.82
N VAL A 100 2.42 16.75 11.42
CA VAL A 100 1.28 16.46 10.53
C VAL A 100 1.74 15.94 9.18
N LEU A 101 2.74 16.58 8.55
CA LEU A 101 3.26 16.14 7.25
C LEU A 101 3.84 14.72 7.32
N PHE A 102 4.64 14.41 8.35
CA PHE A 102 5.20 13.07 8.51
C PHE A 102 4.16 12.03 8.93
N SER A 103 3.10 12.44 9.65
CA SER A 103 1.97 11.56 9.96
C SER A 103 1.15 11.23 8.71
N LEU A 104 0.99 12.17 7.77
CA LEU A 104 0.39 11.90 6.46
C LEU A 104 1.20 10.86 5.69
N ALA A 105 2.54 10.97 5.68
CA ALA A 105 3.40 9.95 5.07
C ALA A 105 3.25 8.59 5.77
N GLY A 106 3.19 8.58 7.10
CA GLY A 106 2.94 7.38 7.91
C GLY A 106 1.57 6.74 7.65
N VAL A 107 0.57 7.50 7.20
CA VAL A 107 -0.73 6.96 6.78
C VAL A 107 -0.70 6.49 5.32
N ALA A 108 -0.09 7.28 4.43
CA ALA A 108 -0.12 7.04 2.99
C ALA A 108 0.70 5.82 2.56
N LEU A 109 1.89 5.63 3.12
CA LEU A 109 2.80 4.54 2.76
C LEU A 109 2.17 3.14 2.95
N PRO A 110 1.61 2.80 4.12
CA PRO A 110 0.89 1.54 4.30
C PRO A 110 -0.29 1.36 3.35
N LEU A 111 -1.03 2.42 3.03
CA LEU A 111 -2.11 2.34 2.05
C LEU A 111 -1.55 1.98 0.66
N PHE A 112 -0.44 2.61 0.24
CA PHE A 112 0.22 2.26 -1.02
C PHE A 112 0.70 0.81 -1.04
N THR A 113 1.30 0.31 0.05
CA THR A 113 1.70 -1.11 0.13
C THR A 113 0.50 -2.04 0.01
N PHE A 114 -0.60 -1.71 0.68
CA PHE A 114 -1.80 -2.51 0.67
C PHE A 114 -2.40 -2.58 -0.74
N PHE A 115 -2.54 -1.44 -1.41
CA PHE A 115 -3.06 -1.39 -2.77
C PHE A 115 -2.12 -2.05 -3.78
N ASP A 116 -0.80 -1.89 -3.66
CA ASP A 116 0.17 -2.57 -4.55
C ASP A 116 0.02 -4.10 -4.45
N LEU A 117 -0.03 -4.65 -3.22
CA LEU A 117 -0.21 -6.09 -3.01
C LEU A 117 -1.61 -6.58 -3.43
N LEU A 118 -2.65 -5.76 -3.24
CA LEU A 118 -4.01 -6.08 -3.66
C LEU A 118 -4.11 -6.14 -5.19
N LEU A 119 -3.53 -5.17 -5.89
CA LEU A 119 -3.47 -5.15 -7.36
C LEU A 119 -2.67 -6.34 -7.89
N ASP A 120 -1.55 -6.68 -7.25
CA ASP A 120 -0.76 -7.86 -7.62
C ASP A 120 -1.55 -9.16 -7.44
N LYS A 121 -2.32 -9.29 -6.37
CA LYS A 121 -3.21 -10.45 -6.16
C LYS A 121 -4.31 -10.53 -7.22
N ASN A 122 -4.95 -9.42 -7.54
CA ASN A 122 -5.99 -9.39 -8.59
C ASN A 122 -5.45 -9.81 -9.97
N ARG A 123 -4.22 -9.43 -10.29
CA ARG A 123 -3.54 -9.81 -11.54
C ARG A 123 -3.13 -11.28 -11.57
N GLN A 124 -2.77 -11.86 -10.42
CA GLN A 124 -2.52 -13.30 -10.33
C GLN A 124 -3.79 -14.11 -10.60
N SER A 125 -4.95 -13.61 -10.14
CA SER A 125 -6.25 -14.24 -10.44
C SER A 125 -6.68 -14.09 -11.90
N HIS A 126 -6.22 -13.02 -12.58
CA HIS A 126 -6.55 -12.73 -13.98
C HIS A 126 -5.26 -12.51 -14.80
N PRO A 127 -4.47 -13.57 -15.05
CA PRO A 127 -3.24 -13.44 -15.81
C PRO A 127 -3.57 -13.01 -17.24
N LYS A 128 -2.85 -12.01 -17.74
CA LYS A 128 -2.88 -11.60 -19.14
C LYS A 128 -1.52 -11.88 -19.77
N ASP A 129 -1.50 -12.57 -20.89
CA ASP A 129 -0.29 -12.83 -21.67
C ASP A 129 -0.33 -12.05 -22.98
N SER A 130 0.54 -11.03 -23.10
CA SER A 130 0.64 -10.20 -24.31
C SER A 130 0.96 -11.00 -25.58
N LYS A 131 1.54 -12.20 -25.47
CA LYS A 131 1.91 -13.03 -26.64
C LYS A 131 0.74 -13.81 -27.22
N THR A 132 -0.23 -14.19 -26.39
CA THR A 132 -1.37 -15.03 -26.79
C THR A 132 -2.69 -14.27 -26.73
N ASP A 133 -2.84 -13.35 -25.79
CA ASP A 133 -4.10 -12.63 -25.55
C ASP A 133 -4.50 -11.74 -26.72
N TRP A 134 -3.55 -11.25 -27.52
CA TRP A 134 -3.86 -10.47 -28.72
C TRP A 134 -4.51 -11.34 -29.81
N PHE A 135 -4.27 -12.65 -29.80
CA PHE A 135 -4.88 -13.60 -30.74
C PHE A 135 -6.26 -14.04 -30.24
N TYR A 136 -6.36 -14.44 -28.97
CA TYR A 136 -7.61 -14.99 -28.42
C TYR A 136 -8.66 -13.95 -28.01
N ASN A 137 -8.28 -12.69 -27.75
CA ASN A 137 -9.26 -11.64 -27.41
C ASN A 137 -9.66 -10.76 -28.60
N ASN A 138 -9.14 -11.04 -29.79
CA ASN A 138 -9.40 -10.21 -30.96
C ASN A 138 -10.62 -10.69 -31.74
N LYS A 139 -11.77 -10.08 -31.44
CA LYS A 139 -13.06 -10.37 -32.09
C LYS A 139 -13.09 -10.16 -33.61
N LYS A 140 -12.07 -9.49 -34.18
CA LYS A 140 -11.96 -9.27 -35.62
C LYS A 140 -11.79 -10.58 -36.42
N TYR A 141 -11.25 -11.61 -35.79
CA TYR A 141 -11.04 -12.93 -36.41
C TYR A 141 -11.91 -14.01 -35.79
N ASP A 142 -12.83 -13.64 -34.90
CA ASP A 142 -13.83 -14.57 -34.40
C ASP A 142 -14.67 -15.00 -35.59
N MET A 143 -14.86 -16.31 -35.71
CA MET A 143 -15.63 -16.89 -36.79
C MET A 143 -17.09 -16.45 -36.63
N GLU A 144 -17.50 -15.47 -37.43
CA GLU A 144 -18.90 -15.06 -37.49
C GLU A 144 -19.71 -16.26 -37.99
N LYS A 145 -20.70 -16.70 -37.20
CA LYS A 145 -21.64 -17.73 -37.67
C LYS A 145 -22.41 -17.14 -38.84
N ASP A 146 -22.14 -17.64 -40.04
CA ASP A 146 -22.95 -17.34 -41.22
C ASP A 146 -24.40 -17.73 -40.91
N GLU A 147 -25.33 -16.79 -41.04
CA GLU A 147 -26.76 -17.04 -40.83
C GLU A 147 -27.35 -18.07 -41.82
N ARG A 148 -26.60 -18.38 -42.88
CA ARG A 148 -26.90 -19.40 -43.90
C ARG A 148 -26.30 -20.77 -43.56
N ALA A 149 -25.38 -20.84 -42.60
CA ALA A 149 -24.81 -22.09 -42.13
C ALA A 149 -25.87 -22.81 -41.27
N ASP A 150 -26.56 -23.74 -41.93
CA ASP A 150 -27.43 -24.76 -41.34
C ASP A 150 -28.88 -24.37 -41.00
N LYS A 151 -29.55 -23.69 -41.93
CA LYS A 151 -31.03 -23.69 -42.01
C LYS A 151 -31.58 -24.72 -43.02
N ASN A 152 -30.75 -25.67 -43.44
CA ASN A 152 -31.22 -26.77 -44.27
C ASN A 152 -31.96 -27.76 -43.37
N ASN A 153 -33.24 -27.46 -43.11
CA ASN A 153 -34.20 -28.45 -42.64
C ASN A 153 -34.33 -29.51 -43.73
N TYR A 154 -33.45 -30.49 -43.74
CA TYR A 154 -33.68 -31.72 -44.49
C TYR A 154 -35.00 -32.29 -43.96
N ARG A 155 -36.05 -32.29 -44.79
CA ARG A 155 -37.28 -33.04 -44.51
C ARG A 155 -36.86 -34.50 -44.44
N THR A 156 -36.69 -35.02 -43.23
CA THR A 156 -36.66 -36.46 -42.99
C THR A 156 -38.06 -36.97 -43.32
N LEU A 157 -38.14 -37.80 -44.37
CA LEU A 157 -39.32 -38.56 -44.74
C LEU A 157 -39.79 -39.46 -43.58
#